data_AF-A0A2A4V0A6-F1
#
_entry.id   AF-A0A2A4V0A6-F1
#
_cell.length_a   1.000
_cell.length_b   1.000
_cell.length_c   1.000
_cell.angle_alpha   90.00
_cell.angle_beta   90.00
_cell.angle_gamma   90.00
#
_symmetry.space_group_name_H-M   'P 1'
#
loop_
_entity.id
_entity.type
_entity.pdbx_description
1 polymer ?
#
loop_
_entity_poly.entity_id
_entity_poly.type
_entity_poly.pdbx_seq_one_letter_code
_entity_poly.pdbx_strand_id
1 'polypeptide(L)' 'MIRCHLARIMGEHKMRIADVARKAGLSRATVTLLYKETAQKIDLEVLDKLCVLFDCELKEILERVPHKTNN' A
#
# COMPACT_ATOMS: atom_id res chain seq x y z
N MET A 1 -2.65 -7.33 -13.69
CA MET A 1 -3.31 -6.67 -12.55
C MET A 1 -2.29 -5.83 -11.79
N ILE A 2 -2.70 -4.81 -11.03
CA ILE A 2 -1.81 -4.13 -10.08
C ILE A 2 -2.08 -4.74 -8.70
N ARG A 3 -1.03 -5.12 -7.97
CA ARG A 3 -1.11 -5.58 -6.58
C ARG A 3 -0.57 -4.53 -5.63
N CYS A 4 -1.08 -4.51 -4.40
CA CYS A 4 -0.62 -3.62 -3.35
C CYS A 4 -0.02 -4.42 -2.19
N HIS A 5 1.27 -4.25 -1.95
CA HIS A 5 2.04 -4.98 -0.94
C HIS A 5 2.07 -4.29 0.43
N LEU A 6 1.15 -3.34 0.67
CA LEU A 6 1.14 -2.58 1.91
C LEU A 6 1.03 -3.48 3.15
N ALA A 7 0.25 -4.57 3.08
CA ALA A 7 0.13 -5.54 4.17
C ALA A 7 1.48 -6.19 4.53
N ARG A 8 2.30 -6.54 3.53
CA ARG A 8 3.64 -7.11 3.71
C ARG A 8 4.57 -6.11 4.39
N ILE A 9 4.68 -4.91 3.83
CA ILE A 9 5.55 -3.84 4.36
C ILE A 9 5.14 -3.49 5.80
N MET A 10 3.84 -3.36 6.08
CA MET A 10 3.35 -3.11 7.43
C MET A 10 3.76 -4.22 8.42
N GLY A 11 3.73 -5.49 7.99
CA GLY A 11 4.18 -6.62 8.78
C GLY A 11 5.66 -6.57 9.09
N GLU A 12 6.51 -6.27 8.10
CA GLU A 12 7.96 -6.13 8.24
C GLU A 12 8.33 -5.02 9.23
N HIS A 13 7.61 -3.88 9.18
CA HIS A 13 7.81 -2.76 10.09
C HIS A 13 7.02 -2.87 11.41
N LYS A 14 6.29 -3.97 11.64
CA LYS A 14 5.42 -4.20 12.81
C LYS A 14 4.44 -3.06 13.10
N MET A 15 3.90 -2.43 12.05
CA MET A 15 2.95 -1.32 12.16
C MET A 15 1.51 -1.77 11.98
N ARG A 16 0.60 -1.30 12.84
CA ARG A 16 -0.83 -1.51 12.68
C ARG A 16 -1.43 -0.44 11.77
N ILE A 17 -2.63 -0.69 11.23
CA ILE A 17 -3.38 0.29 10.41
C ILE A 17 -3.48 1.65 11.10
N ALA A 18 -3.74 1.68 12.40
CA ALA A 18 -3.85 2.92 13.17
C ALA A 18 -2.52 3.70 13.23
N ASP A 19 -1.38 2.99 13.28
CA ASP A 19 -0.06 3.61 13.29
C ASP A 19 0.25 4.24 11.95
N VAL A 20 0.03 3.50 10.86
CA VAL A 20 0.25 3.99 9.49
C VAL A 20 -0.64 5.19 9.19
N ALA A 21 -1.93 5.10 9.51
CA ALA A 21 -2.87 6.20 9.31
C ALA A 21 -2.40 7.48 10.03
N ARG A 22 -2.00 7.36 11.30
CA ARG A 22 -1.50 8.49 12.09
C ARG A 22 -0.17 9.03 11.57
N LYS A 23 0.81 8.16 11.29
CA LYS A 23 2.17 8.57 10.90
C LYS A 23 2.25 9.12 9.47
N ALA A 24 1.51 8.53 8.53
CA ALA A 24 1.43 9.01 7.15
C ALA A 24 0.42 10.15 6.96
N GLY A 25 -0.37 10.52 7.98
CA GLY A 25 -1.43 11.52 7.82
C GLY A 25 -2.53 11.07 6.85
N LEU A 26 -2.89 9.79 6.90
CA LEU A 26 -3.90 9.16 6.03
C LEU A 26 -5.14 8.76 6.82
N SER A 27 -6.28 8.68 6.14
CA SER A 27 -7.49 8.13 6.77
C SER A 27 -7.30 6.63 7.05
N ARG A 28 -7.85 6.14 8.18
CA ARG A 28 -7.86 4.71 8.49
C ARG A 28 -8.57 3.88 7.41
N ALA A 29 -9.59 4.45 6.77
CA ALA A 29 -10.31 3.81 5.68
C ALA A 29 -9.39 3.58 4.47
N THR A 30 -8.63 4.60 4.06
CA THR A 30 -7.65 4.51 2.97
C THR A 30 -6.63 3.41 3.23
N VAL A 31 -6.00 3.41 4.42
CA VAL A 31 -5.01 2.39 4.79
C VAL A 31 -5.63 1.00 4.81
N THR A 32 -6.88 0.86 5.30
CA THR A 32 -7.58 -0.43 5.32
C THR A 32 -7.85 -0.97 3.92
N LEU A 33 -8.29 -0.12 2.99
CA LEU A 33 -8.55 -0.51 1.60
C LEU A 33 -7.27 -0.95 0.88
N LEU A 34 -6.18 -0.23 1.09
CA LEU A 34 -4.86 -0.59 0.55
C LEU A 34 -4.33 -1.89 1.16
N TYR A 35 -4.43 -2.02 2.48
CA TYR A 35 -4.03 -3.24 3.21
C TYR A 35 -4.80 -4.48 2.74
N LYS A 36 -6.10 -4.34 2.43
CA LYS A 36 -6.95 -5.43 1.93
C LYS A 36 -6.89 -5.61 0.41
N GLU A 37 -6.10 -4.80 -0.30
CA GLU A 37 -6.05 -4.79 -1.77
C GLU A 37 -7.42 -4.58 -2.45
N THR A 38 -8.34 -3.84 -1.80
CA THR A 38 -9.69 -3.55 -2.34
C THR A 38 -9.87 -2.11 -2.83
N ALA A 39 -8.81 -1.31 -2.81
CA ALA A 39 -8.83 0.05 -3.34
C ALA A 39 -9.01 0.05 -4.87
N GLN A 40 -10.02 0.76 -5.37
CA GLN A 40 -10.26 0.93 -6.81
C GLN A 40 -9.50 2.12 -7.41
N LYS A 41 -9.15 3.09 -6.57
CA LYS A 41 -8.40 4.30 -6.91
C LYS A 41 -7.47 4.64 -5.76
N ILE A 42 -6.32 5.21 -6.10
CA ILE A 42 -5.30 5.63 -5.14
C ILE A 42 -4.76 6.97 -5.63
N ASP A 43 -4.72 7.96 -4.74
CA ASP A 43 -4.15 9.28 -5.04
C ASP A 43 -2.62 9.21 -4.94
N LEU A 44 -1.90 9.92 -5.81
CA LEU A 44 -0.43 9.90 -5.84
C LEU A 44 0.19 10.38 -4.51
N GLU A 45 -0.44 11.34 -3.84
CA GLU A 45 -0.02 11.82 -2.52
C GLU A 45 -0.07 10.71 -1.46
N VAL A 46 -1.01 9.77 -1.57
CA VAL A 46 -1.10 8.62 -0.66
C VAL A 46 0.10 7.70 -0.87
N LEU A 47 0.49 7.46 -2.12
CA LEU A 47 1.65 6.63 -2.45
C LEU A 47 2.94 7.28 -1.97
N ASP A 48 3.12 8.57 -2.22
CA ASP A 48 4.28 9.34 -1.77
C ASP A 48 4.43 9.32 -0.24
N LYS A 49 3.33 9.57 0.50
CA LYS A 49 3.33 9.50 1.97
C LYS A 49 3.71 8.12 2.51
N LEU A 50 3.30 7.06 1.83
CA LEU A 50 3.67 5.69 2.22
C LEU A 50 5.15 5.40 1.92
N CYS A 51 5.65 5.81 0.76
CA CYS A 51 7.07 5.72 0.43
C CYS A 51 7.94 6.43 1.47
N VAL A 52 7.56 7.66 1.85
CA VAL A 52 8.26 8.44 2.89
C VAL A 52 8.18 7.76 4.26
N LEU A 53 7.01 7.25 4.65
CA LEU A 53 6.85 6.60 5.95
C LEU A 53 7.70 5.32 6.10
N PHE A 54 7.74 4.52 5.03
CA PHE A 54 8.44 3.23 5.06
C PHE A 54 9.87 3.29 4.53
N ASP A 55 10.31 4.47 4.08
CA ASP A 55 11.62 4.68 3.42
C ASP A 55 11.84 3.67 2.29
N CYS A 56 10.86 3.57 1.39
CA CYS A 56 10.82 2.56 0.33
C CYS A 56 10.47 3.15 -1.04
N GLU A 57 10.77 2.39 -2.09
CA GLU A 57 10.40 2.75 -3.45
C GLU A 57 8.95 2.37 -3.78
N LEU A 58 8.34 3.10 -4.74
CA LEU A 58 6.97 2.84 -5.20
C LEU A 58 6.77 1.39 -5.65
N LYS A 59 7.78 0.77 -6.29
CA LYS A 59 7.73 -0.63 -6.76
C LYS A 59 7.59 -1.66 -5.64
N GLU A 60 7.96 -1.29 -4.42
CA GLU A 60 7.83 -2.15 -3.25
C GLU A 60 6.38 -2.13 -2.72
N ILE A 61 5.67 -1.03 -2.92
CA ILE A 61 4.25 -0.86 -2.57
C ILE A 61 3.34 -1.40 -3.67
N LEU A 62 3.62 -1.08 -4.94
CA LEU A 62 2.77 -1.45 -6.07
C LEU A 62 3.54 -2.28 -7.10
N GLU A 63 2.92 -3.39 -7.52
CA GLU A 63 3.51 -4.31 -8.49
C GLU A 63 2.57 -4.54 -9.68
N ARG A 64 3.10 -4.45 -10.90
CA ARG A 64 2.42 -4.92 -12.10
C ARG A 64 2.58 -6.43 -12.23
N VAL A 65 1.53 -7.16 -11.89
CA VAL A 65 1.49 -8.62 -12.08
C VAL A 65 0.93 -8.96 -13.47
N PRO A 66 1.63 -9.78 -14.28
CA PRO A 66 1.14 -10.24 -15.57
C PRO A 66 -0.23 -10.93 -15.45
N HIS A 67 -1.07 -10.80 -16.48
CA HIS A 67 -2.21 -11.70 -16.59
C HIS A 67 -1.64 -13.08 -16.96
N LYS A 68 -1.88 -14.11 -16.14
CA LYS A 68 -1.65 -15.48 -16.61
C LYS A 68 -2.68 -15.74 -17.70
N THR A 69 -2.28 -15.61 -18.96
CA THR A 69 -3.03 -16.18 -20.07
C THR A 69 -2.75 -17.67 -20.00
N ASN A 70 -3.67 -18.44 -19.43
CA ASN A 70 -3.63 -19.89 -19.59
C ASN A 70 -3.80 -20.15 -21.08
N ASN A 71 -2.77 -20.68 -21.73
CA ASN A 71 -2.81 -21.18 -23.10
C ASN A 71 -3.21 -22.66 -23.04
#